data_AF-X1STZ7-F1
#
_entry.id   AF-X1STZ7-F1
#
_cell.length_a   1.000
_cell.length_b   1.000
_cell.length_c   1.000
_cell.angle_alpha   90.00
_cell.angle_beta   90.00
_cell.angle_gamma   90.00
#
_symmetry.space_group_name_H-M   'P 1'
#
loop_
_entity.id
_entity.type
_entity.pdbx_description
1 polymer ?
#
loop_
_entity_poly.entity_id
_entity_poly.type
_entity_poly.pdbx_seq_one_letter_code
_entity_poly.pdbx_strand_id
1 'polypeptide(L)' 'VEDFDFDVKYTVTSFDVGVYVRGYLTEKSSSSYRITQEQKDLIEQLRRGNTVQFTNIRAVGPAGKEHRLPAVLLKLN' A
#
# COMPACT_ATOMS: atom_id res chain seq x y z
N VAL A 1 -26.60 10.46 25.70
CA VAL A 1 -25.25 10.74 25.13
C VAL A 1 -25.16 9.87 23.91
N GLU A 2 -25.04 10.54 22.76
CA GLU A 2 -25.21 10.02 21.40
C GLU A 2 -24.18 8.94 21.07
N ASP A 3 -24.60 7.96 20.26
CA ASP A 3 -23.74 6.93 19.71
C ASP A 3 -22.53 7.58 19.03
N PHE A 4 -21.36 7.30 19.58
CA PHE A 4 -20.05 7.73 19.11
C PHE A 4 -19.77 7.06 17.76
N ASP A 5 -20.32 7.60 16.68
CA ASP A 5 -20.10 7.11 15.32
C ASP A 5 -18.82 7.73 14.76
N PHE A 6 -17.69 7.11 15.08
CA PHE A 6 -16.37 7.58 14.64
C PHE A 6 -16.01 6.90 13.33
N ASP A 7 -16.66 7.31 12.24
CA ASP A 7 -16.21 7.04 10.88
C ASP A 7 -14.94 7.87 10.60
N VAL A 8 -13.82 7.47 11.24
CA VAL A 8 -12.52 8.12 11.07
C VAL A 8 -11.94 7.68 9.73
N LYS A 9 -11.95 8.61 8.77
CA LYS A 9 -11.38 8.38 7.44
C LYS A 9 -9.91 8.75 7.41
N TYR A 10 -9.09 7.80 6.98
CA TYR A 10 -7.68 8.02 6.68
C TYR A 10 -7.46 8.00 5.17
N THR A 11 -6.64 8.92 4.67
CA THR A 11 -6.23 8.95 3.27
C THR A 11 -4.76 8.58 3.16
N VAL A 12 -4.44 7.55 2.38
CA VAL A 12 -3.04 7.18 2.08
C VAL A 12 -2.38 8.29 1.27
N THR A 13 -1.18 8.69 1.67
CA THR A 13 -0.40 9.74 1.01
C THR A 13 0.83 9.19 0.30
N SER A 14 1.38 8.06 0.75
CA SER A 14 2.46 7.35 0.05
C SER A 14 2.53 5.89 0.48
N PHE A 15 3.10 5.06 -0.38
CA PHE A 15 3.39 3.65 -0.11
C PHE A 15 4.41 3.13 -1.11
N ASP A 16 5.08 2.05 -0.75
CA ASP A 16 5.95 1.28 -1.64
C ASP A 16 5.26 -0.04 -2.01
N VAL A 17 5.47 -0.50 -3.24
CA VAL A 17 5.07 -1.81 -3.72
C VAL A 17 6.32 -2.64 -3.98
N GLY A 18 6.44 -3.75 -3.25
CA GLY A 18 7.53 -4.71 -3.35
C GLY A 18 7.08 -6.05 -3.90
N VAL A 19 7.84 -6.62 -4.83
CA VAL A 19 7.61 -7.98 -5.36
C VAL A 19 8.95 -8.73 -5.44
N TYR A 20 8.93 -10.04 -5.25
CA TYR A 20 10.13 -10.86 -5.45
C TYR A 20 10.23 -11.31 -6.91
N VAL A 21 11.22 -10.80 -7.64
CA VAL A 21 11.55 -11.22 -9.01
C VAL A 21 12.87 -11.98 -8.98
N ARG A 22 12.84 -13.26 -9.37
CA ARG A 22 14.03 -14.13 -9.38
C ARG A 22 14.79 -14.15 -8.04
N GLY A 23 14.06 -14.06 -6.93
CA GLY A 23 14.63 -14.06 -5.57
C GLY A 23 15.09 -12.70 -5.05
N TYR A 24 15.06 -11.66 -5.87
CA TYR A 24 15.40 -10.29 -5.45
C TYR A 24 14.13 -9.48 -5.20
N LEU A 25 14.16 -8.68 -4.14
CA LEU A 25 13.09 -7.73 -3.86
C LEU A 25 13.25 -6.53 -4.80
N THR A 26 12.22 -6.28 -5.60
CA THR A 26 12.11 -5.07 -6.43
C THR A 26 11.00 -4.21 -5.86
N GLU A 27 11.33 -2.98 -5.47
CA GLU A 27 10.42 -2.02 -4.85
C GLU A 27 10.22 -0.78 -5.70
N LYS A 28 8.99 -0.26 -5.73
CA LYS A 28 8.60 0.97 -6.43
C LYS A 28 7.68 1.81 -5.55
N SER A 29 8.00 3.10 -5.43
CA SER A 29 7.27 4.04 -4.57
C SER A 29 6.11 4.73 -5.29
N SER A 30 5.10 5.11 -4.52
CA SER A 30 4.06 6.06 -4.89
C SER A 30 4.01 7.21 -3.88
N SER A 31 3.94 8.44 -4.38
CA SER A 31 3.72 9.65 -3.59
C SER A 31 2.25 10.07 -3.53
N SER A 32 1.33 9.12 -3.76
CA SER A 32 -0.12 9.33 -3.65
C SER A 32 -0.81 8.03 -3.20
N TYR A 33 -2.14 8.04 -3.07
CA TYR A 33 -2.93 6.82 -2.87
C TYR A 33 -3.09 5.97 -4.15
N ARG A 34 -2.61 6.43 -5.31
CA ARG A 34 -2.76 5.72 -6.59
C ARG A 34 -1.57 4.80 -6.85
N ILE A 35 -1.86 3.66 -7.48
CA ILE A 35 -0.84 2.78 -8.07
C ILE A 35 -0.18 3.50 -9.26
N THR A 36 1.15 3.52 -9.30
CA THR A 36 1.91 4.09 -10.42
C THR A 36 2.01 3.10 -11.58
N GLN A 37 2.36 3.59 -12.78
CA GLN A 37 2.58 2.71 -13.92
C GLN A 37 3.69 1.70 -13.65
N GLU A 38 4.81 2.10 -13.04
CA GLU A 38 5.90 1.18 -12.72
C GLU A 38 5.49 0.08 -11.73
N GLN A 39 4.65 0.41 -10.75
CA GLN A 39 4.11 -0.57 -9.81
C GLN A 39 3.15 -1.54 -10.51
N LYS A 40 2.33 -1.03 -11.42
CA LYS A 40 1.43 -1.85 -12.25
C LYS A 40 2.23 -2.82 -13.12
N ASP A 41 3.27 -2.33 -13.79
CA ASP A 41 4.15 -3.14 -14.63
C ASP A 41 4.84 -4.27 -13.82
N LEU A 42 5.21 -4.01 -12.56
CA LEU A 42 5.74 -5.05 -11.67
C LEU A 42 4.69 -6.12 -11.34
N ILE A 43 3.47 -5.71 -11.02
CA ILE A 43 2.39 -6.62 -10.63
C ILE A 43 1.95 -7.48 -11.82
N GLU A 44 1.89 -6.90 -13.03
CA GLU A 44 1.48 -7.61 -14.26
C GLU A 44 2.44 -8.73 -14.67
N GLN A 45 3.70 -8.69 -14.22
CA GLN A 45 4.69 -9.74 -14.48
C GLN A 45 4.54 -10.94 -13.54
N LEU A 46 3.73 -10.82 -12.48
CA LEU A 46 3.58 -11.86 -11.48
C LEU A 46 2.65 -12.98 -11.93
N ARG A 47 2.96 -14.19 -11.46
CA ARG A 47 2.11 -15.37 -11.62
C ARG A 47 1.22 -15.54 -10.40
N ARG A 48 0.13 -16.29 -10.57
CA ARG A 48 -0.69 -16.79 -9.46
C ARG A 48 0.20 -17.45 -8.41
N GLY A 49 -0.11 -17.19 -7.14
CA GLY A 49 0.65 -17.62 -5.98
C GLY A 49 1.77 -16.68 -5.56
N ASN A 50 2.20 -15.73 -6.41
CA ASN A 50 3.16 -14.71 -6.00
C ASN A 50 2.51 -13.70 -5.05
N THR A 51 3.35 -13.06 -4.24
CA THR A 51 2.93 -12.09 -3.22
C THR A 51 3.40 -10.69 -3.60
N VAL A 52 2.49 -9.73 -3.51
CA VAL A 52 2.75 -8.30 -3.59
C VAL A 52 2.78 -7.74 -2.18
N GLN A 53 3.79 -6.95 -1.86
CA GLN A 53 3.97 -6.31 -0.56
C GLN A 53 3.68 -4.82 -0.69
N PHE A 54 2.87 -4.28 0.21
CA PHE A 54 2.68 -2.84 0.38
C PHE A 54 3.37 -2.43 1.68
N THR A 55 4.42 -1.63 1.56
CA THR A 55 5.30 -1.23 2.67
C THR A 55 5.38 0.29 2.76
N ASN A 56 5.97 0.80 3.85
CA ASN A 56 6.17 2.24 4.08
C ASN A 56 4.91 3.10 3.89
N ILE A 57 3.75 2.54 4.23
CA ILE A 57 2.46 3.18 4.01
C ILE A 57 2.31 4.36 4.98
N ARG A 58 2.09 5.55 4.44
CA ARG A 58 1.76 6.76 5.20
C ARG A 58 0.32 7.17 4.90
N ALA A 59 -0.40 7.59 5.92
CA ALA A 59 -1.75 8.09 5.78
C ALA A 59 -1.99 9.32 6.67
N VAL A 60 -2.93 10.17 6.27
CA VAL A 60 -3.35 11.34 7.02
C VAL A 60 -4.80 11.19 7.43
N GLY A 61 -5.08 11.38 8.72
CA GLY A 61 -6.43 11.36 9.29
C GLY A 61 -7.07 12.76 9.32
N PRO A 62 -8.29 12.90 9.86
CA PRO A 62 -9.04 14.17 9.87
C PRO A 62 -8.32 15.31 10.60
N ALA A 63 -7.47 14.97 11.57
CA ALA A 63 -6.65 15.93 12.33
C ALA A 63 -5.37 16.39 11.58
N GLY A 64 -5.16 15.97 10.32
CA GLY A 64 -4.01 16.37 9.51
C GLY A 64 -2.68 15.72 9.90
N LYS A 65 -2.65 14.89 10.95
CA LYS A 65 -1.45 14.18 11.39
C LYS A 65 -1.13 13.01 10.47
N GLU A 66 0.16 12.83 10.16
CA GLU A 66 0.66 11.64 9.46
C GLU A 66 0.73 10.43 10.41
N HIS A 67 0.29 9.28 9.91
CA HIS A 67 0.38 7.98 10.55
C HIS A 67 1.11 7.01 9.63
N ARG A 68 2.05 6.24 10.20
CA ARG A 68 2.62 5.09 9.52
C ARG A 68 1.73 3.88 9.77
N LEU A 69 1.34 3.20 8.69
CA LEU A 69 0.51 2.01 8.76
C LEU A 69 1.38 0.74 8.62
N PRO A 70 0.98 -0.38 9.23
CA PRO A 70 1.63 -1.68 9.03
C PRO A 70 1.64 -2.11 7.56
N ALA A 71 2.60 -2.96 7.20
CA ALA A 71 2.67 -3.53 5.86
C ALA A 71 1.50 -4.48 5.57
N VAL A 72 1.11 -4.57 4.31
CA VAL A 72 0.05 -5.48 3.82
C VAL A 72 0.64 -6.39 2.76
N LEU A 73 0.41 -7.70 2.88
CA LEU A 73 0.84 -8.70 1.91
C LEU A 73 -0.38 -9.27 1.20
N LEU A 74 -0.37 -9.23 -0.13
CA LEU A 74 -1.44 -9.74 -0.97
C LEU A 74 -0.92 -10.87 -1.85
N LYS A 75 -1.51 -12.06 -1.71
CA LYS A 75 -1.22 -13.21 -2.58
C LYS A 75 -2.17 -13.20 -3.77
N LEU A 76 -1.62 -13.32 -4.98
CA LEU A 76 -2.40 -13.41 -6.21
C LEU A 76 -3.00 -14.82 -6.38
N ASN A 77 -4.27 -14.91 -6.76
CA ASN A 77 -5.01 -16.17 -6.95
C ASN A 77 -5.30 -16.50 -8.42
#